data_AF-A0A553AD44-F1
#
_entry.id   AF-A0A553AD44-F1
#
_cell.length_a   1.000
_cell.length_b   1.000
_cell.length_c   1.000
_cell.angle_alpha   90.00
_cell.angle_beta   90.00
_cell.angle_gamma   90.00
#
_symmetry.space_group_name_H-M   'P 1'
#
loop_
_entity.id
_entity.type
_entity.pdbx_description
1 polymer ?
#
loop_
_entity_poly.entity_id
_entity_poly.type
_entity_poly.pdbx_seq_one_letter_code
_entity_poly.pdbx_strand_id
1 'polypeptide(L)'
;MAKNDGTYQDVYIKRDGKFISLRNDVTEFCEKYIKPVHKVNWDWSERDFENPKNDPTIEEARVIRNVIFKDLNDKKETEVNLSTINNVEALKAYFNPKSKHEEFNMNEFAFALKVELEHGKLKAANVTNNHPFLTAMIVLAHMTETLSYYKRLQIMEAEGEIYEILRKMDKSGSQKEKWHKALIKTETKLIEFKKELAERLDKMDDIPALEEIGD
;
A
#
# COMPACT_ATOMS: atom_id res chain seq x y z
N MET A 1 -37.79 8.45 5.70
CA MET A 1 -36.88 9.40 5.03
C MET A 1 -35.69 8.61 4.56
N ALA A 2 -35.53 8.43 3.25
CA ALA A 2 -34.34 7.81 2.69
C ALA A 2 -33.13 8.62 3.16
N LYS A 3 -32.18 7.99 3.83
CA LYS A 3 -30.88 8.63 4.06
C LYS A 3 -30.31 8.85 2.66
N ASN A 4 -30.14 10.11 2.27
CA ASN A 4 -29.39 10.45 1.08
C ASN A 4 -27.97 9.89 1.28
N ASP A 5 -27.70 8.74 0.68
CA ASP A 5 -26.34 8.23 0.50
C ASP A 5 -25.59 9.28 -0.33
N GLY A 6 -24.50 9.80 0.22
CA GLY A 6 -23.76 10.90 -0.37
C GLY A 6 -23.10 10.53 -1.70
N THR A 7 -23.86 10.72 -2.78
CA THR A 7 -23.61 11.04 -4.22
C THR A 7 -22.20 11.28 -4.82
N TYR A 8 -21.07 11.02 -4.15
CA TYR A 8 -19.72 11.06 -4.78
C TYR A 8 -19.04 9.69 -4.91
N GLN A 9 -19.64 8.61 -4.41
CA GLN A 9 -18.95 7.31 -4.29
C GLN A 9 -19.10 6.35 -5.47
N ASP A 10 -20.06 6.57 -6.37
CA ASP A 10 -20.18 5.78 -7.59
C ASP A 10 -19.32 6.39 -8.69
N VAL A 11 -18.00 6.22 -8.57
CA VAL A 11 -17.06 6.47 -9.67
C VAL A 11 -17.31 5.42 -10.74
N TYR A 12 -17.41 5.83 -12.00
CA TYR A 12 -17.55 4.91 -13.13
C TYR A 12 -16.29 4.91 -13.98
N ILE A 13 -15.81 3.73 -14.33
CA ILE A 13 -14.74 3.53 -15.30
C ILE A 13 -15.33 3.07 -16.63
N LYS A 14 -14.62 3.34 -17.73
CA LYS A 14 -15.03 2.90 -19.06
C LYS A 14 -14.19 1.70 -19.48
N ARG A 15 -14.80 0.53 -19.60
CA ARG A 15 -14.18 -0.72 -20.09
C ARG A 15 -14.92 -1.19 -21.33
N ASP A 16 -14.19 -1.43 -22.42
CA ASP A 16 -14.75 -1.86 -23.72
C ASP A 16 -15.95 -1.03 -24.19
N GLY A 17 -15.87 0.29 -23.98
CA GLY A 17 -16.93 1.21 -24.38
C GLY A 17 -18.10 1.35 -23.40
N LYS A 18 -18.16 0.54 -22.33
CA LYS A 18 -19.24 0.55 -21.33
C LYS A 18 -18.79 1.19 -20.04
N PHE A 19 -19.70 1.93 -19.39
CA PHE A 19 -19.50 2.43 -18.04
C PHE A 19 -19.81 1.34 -17.02
N ILE A 20 -18.86 1.09 -16.13
CA ILE A 20 -18.96 0.12 -15.04
C ILE A 20 -18.68 0.87 -13.74
N SER A 21 -19.46 0.63 -12.70
CA SER A 21 -19.18 1.20 -11.37
C SER A 21 -17.86 0.63 -10.86
N LEU A 22 -17.01 1.48 -10.32
CA LEU A 22 -15.73 1.11 -9.72
C LEU A 22 -15.92 0.07 -8.61
N ARG A 23 -17.03 0.13 -7.87
CA ARG A 23 -17.38 -0.89 -6.87
C ARG A 23 -17.56 -2.27 -7.49
N ASN A 24 -18.30 -2.35 -8.59
CA ASN A 24 -18.51 -3.63 -9.27
C ASN A 24 -17.19 -4.16 -9.84
N ASP A 25 -16.34 -3.27 -10.38
CA ASP A 25 -15.02 -3.64 -10.88
C ASP A 25 -14.09 -4.16 -9.75
N VAL A 26 -14.18 -3.58 -8.53
CA VAL A 26 -13.49 -4.12 -7.34
C VAL A 26 -13.90 -5.57 -7.09
N THR A 27 -15.20 -5.86 -7.01
CA THR A 27 -15.70 -7.22 -6.78
C THR A 27 -15.30 -8.17 -7.91
N GLU A 28 -15.40 -7.75 -9.17
CA GLU A 28 -14.98 -8.56 -10.33
C GLU A 28 -13.48 -8.87 -10.30
N PHE A 29 -12.64 -7.88 -9.99
CA PHE A 29 -11.21 -8.06 -9.82
C PHE A 29 -10.92 -9.02 -8.67
N CYS A 30 -11.54 -8.82 -7.51
CA CYS A 30 -11.36 -9.66 -6.33
C CYS A 30 -11.82 -11.10 -6.59
N GLU A 31 -12.93 -11.32 -7.30
CA GLU A 31 -13.45 -12.64 -7.67
C GLU A 31 -12.45 -13.36 -8.60
N LYS A 32 -11.92 -12.65 -9.60
CA LYS A 32 -10.97 -13.20 -10.58
C LYS A 32 -9.61 -13.51 -9.97
N TYR A 33 -9.09 -12.64 -9.11
CA TYR A 33 -7.68 -12.63 -8.71
C TYR A 33 -7.46 -12.95 -7.21
N ILE A 34 -8.24 -12.35 -6.31
CA ILE A 34 -8.02 -12.45 -4.86
C ILE A 34 -8.64 -13.72 -4.27
N LYS A 35 -9.89 -14.03 -4.64
CA LYS A 35 -10.66 -15.19 -4.14
C LYS A 35 -9.97 -16.54 -4.31
N PRO A 36 -9.22 -16.82 -5.40
CA PRO A 36 -8.46 -18.06 -5.54
C PRO A 36 -7.41 -18.28 -4.43
N VAL A 37 -6.83 -17.20 -3.88
CA VAL A 37 -5.75 -17.27 -2.88
C VAL A 37 -6.20 -16.93 -1.46
N HIS A 38 -7.30 -16.19 -1.31
CA HIS A 38 -7.89 -15.83 -0.02
C HIS A 38 -9.39 -16.12 -0.08
N LYS A 39 -9.90 -17.16 0.60
CA LYS A 39 -11.30 -17.60 0.42
C LYS A 39 -12.32 -16.87 1.29
N VAL A 40 -11.87 -16.32 2.41
CA VAL A 40 -12.71 -15.60 3.38
C VAL A 40 -12.39 -14.12 3.26
N ASN A 41 -13.40 -13.24 3.34
CA ASN A 41 -13.24 -11.80 3.21
C ASN A 41 -12.59 -11.34 1.90
N TRP A 42 -12.58 -12.15 0.85
CA TRP A 42 -11.87 -11.89 -0.41
C TRP A 42 -12.29 -10.61 -1.15
N ASP A 43 -13.52 -10.14 -0.94
CA ASP A 43 -14.08 -8.95 -1.59
C ASP A 43 -13.64 -7.67 -0.88
N TRP A 44 -12.73 -6.91 -1.49
CA TRP A 44 -12.21 -5.65 -0.92
C TRP A 44 -13.23 -4.51 -0.93
N SER A 45 -14.34 -4.64 -1.68
CA SER A 45 -15.41 -3.64 -1.69
C SER A 45 -16.23 -3.63 -0.39
N GLU A 46 -16.20 -4.74 0.35
CA GLU A 46 -16.93 -4.92 1.62
C GLU A 46 -16.02 -5.35 2.78
N ARG A 47 -14.75 -5.66 2.51
CA ARG A 47 -13.78 -6.04 3.55
C ARG A 47 -13.57 -4.91 4.54
N ASP A 48 -13.64 -5.26 5.82
CA ASP A 48 -13.35 -4.36 6.93
C ASP A 48 -11.84 -4.25 7.17
N PHE A 49 -11.20 -3.25 6.57
CA PHE A 49 -9.77 -2.96 6.76
C PHE A 49 -9.43 -2.22 8.06
N GLU A 50 -10.42 -1.89 8.92
CA GLU A 50 -10.13 -1.39 10.27
C GLU A 50 -9.71 -2.51 11.22
N ASN A 51 -10.01 -3.76 10.86
CA ASN A 51 -9.57 -4.93 11.59
C ASN A 51 -8.24 -5.44 10.99
N PRO A 52 -7.12 -5.40 11.73
CA PRO A 52 -5.81 -5.84 11.21
C PRO A 52 -5.76 -7.29 10.74
N LYS A 53 -6.72 -8.14 11.16
CA LYS A 53 -6.83 -9.52 10.65
C LYS A 53 -7.23 -9.60 9.17
N ASN A 54 -7.74 -8.50 8.62
CA ASN A 54 -8.19 -8.36 7.25
C ASN A 54 -7.18 -7.58 6.39
N ASP A 55 -6.01 -7.22 6.93
CA ASP A 55 -4.93 -6.59 6.17
C ASP A 55 -4.56 -7.45 4.94
N PRO A 56 -4.09 -6.82 3.84
CA PRO A 56 -3.58 -7.54 2.68
C PRO A 56 -2.54 -8.59 3.07
N THR A 57 -2.73 -9.81 2.57
CA THR A 57 -1.78 -10.91 2.79
C THR A 57 -0.66 -10.90 1.74
N ILE A 58 0.42 -11.64 2.01
CA ILE A 58 1.51 -11.86 1.03
C ILE A 58 0.95 -12.48 -0.26
N GLU A 59 0.02 -13.43 -0.18
CA GLU A 59 -0.56 -14.07 -1.37
C GLU A 59 -1.39 -13.11 -2.21
N GLU A 60 -2.14 -12.21 -1.58
CA GLU A 60 -2.86 -11.15 -2.29
C GLU A 60 -1.89 -10.17 -2.96
N ALA A 61 -0.82 -9.79 -2.25
CA ALA A 61 0.24 -8.96 -2.80
C ALA A 61 0.92 -9.65 -4.00
N ARG A 62 1.18 -10.96 -3.94
CA ARG A 62 1.73 -11.75 -5.07
C ARG A 62 0.82 -11.74 -6.29
N VAL A 63 -0.49 -11.87 -6.09
CA VAL A 63 -1.48 -11.83 -7.17
C VAL A 63 -1.50 -10.46 -7.83
N ILE A 64 -1.57 -9.39 -7.04
CA ILE A 64 -1.57 -8.01 -7.55
C ILE A 64 -0.25 -7.72 -8.27
N ARG A 65 0.88 -8.12 -7.67
CA ARG A 65 2.21 -8.08 -8.30
C ARG A 65 2.21 -8.77 -9.65
N ASN A 66 1.57 -9.94 -9.81
CA ASN A 66 1.60 -10.67 -11.07
C ASN A 66 0.94 -9.88 -12.21
N VAL A 67 -0.13 -9.14 -11.90
CA VAL A 67 -0.78 -8.25 -12.87
C VAL A 67 0.16 -7.10 -13.24
N ILE A 68 0.73 -6.42 -12.25
CA ILE A 68 1.68 -5.31 -12.47
C ILE A 68 2.90 -5.78 -13.25
N PHE A 69 3.52 -6.89 -12.83
CA PHE A 69 4.72 -7.43 -13.45
C PHE A 69 4.45 -7.85 -14.89
N LYS A 70 3.26 -8.39 -15.19
CA LYS A 70 2.84 -8.62 -16.58
C LYS A 70 2.78 -7.30 -17.35
N ASP A 71 2.09 -6.29 -16.82
CA ASP A 71 1.89 -5.00 -17.49
C ASP A 71 3.19 -4.19 -17.68
N LEU A 72 4.19 -4.36 -16.80
CA LEU A 72 5.53 -3.77 -16.97
C LEU A 72 6.36 -4.45 -18.07
N ASN A 73 6.05 -5.71 -18.42
CA ASN A 73 6.80 -6.50 -19.39
C ASN A 73 6.10 -6.63 -20.75
N ASP A 74 4.77 -6.65 -20.78
CA ASP A 74 3.97 -6.75 -22.00
C ASP A 74 3.51 -5.36 -22.45
N LYS A 75 3.53 -5.12 -23.76
CA LYS A 75 3.05 -3.87 -24.38
C LYS A 75 1.77 -4.06 -25.22
N LYS A 76 1.26 -5.28 -25.32
CA LYS A 76 0.15 -5.66 -26.21
C LYS A 76 -1.15 -5.94 -25.46
N GLU A 77 -1.08 -6.62 -24.33
CA GLU A 77 -2.26 -7.00 -23.53
C GLU A 77 -2.06 -6.66 -22.04
N THR A 78 -2.19 -5.37 -21.74
CA THR A 78 -2.06 -4.83 -20.37
C THR A 78 -3.42 -4.49 -19.77
N GLU A 79 -3.61 -4.71 -18.47
CA GLU A 79 -4.79 -4.21 -17.76
C GLU A 79 -4.74 -2.67 -17.67
N VAL A 80 -3.54 -2.11 -17.47
CA VAL A 80 -3.29 -0.66 -17.53
C VAL A 80 -2.02 -0.34 -18.30
N ASN A 81 -2.06 0.75 -19.07
CA ASN A 81 -0.88 1.27 -19.75
C ASN A 81 0.11 1.88 -18.74
N LEU A 82 1.16 1.14 -18.42
CA LEU A 82 2.26 1.58 -17.54
C LEU A 82 3.47 2.12 -18.31
N SER A 83 3.34 2.43 -19.60
CA SER A 83 4.48 2.84 -20.45
C SER A 83 5.13 4.17 -20.07
N THR A 84 4.47 4.98 -19.23
CA THR A 84 4.97 6.27 -18.74
C THR A 84 5.52 6.21 -17.32
N ILE A 85 5.61 5.01 -16.72
CA ILE A 85 6.23 4.84 -15.41
C ILE A 85 7.74 5.02 -15.54
N ASN A 86 8.34 5.75 -14.60
CA ASN A 86 9.79 5.92 -14.50
C ASN A 86 10.42 4.76 -13.72
N ASN A 87 11.74 4.57 -13.83
CA ASN A 87 12.48 3.55 -13.07
C ASN A 87 11.95 2.11 -13.24
N VAL A 88 11.46 1.78 -14.44
CA VAL A 88 10.81 0.50 -14.77
C VAL A 88 11.69 -0.71 -14.45
N GLU A 89 12.99 -0.64 -14.72
CA GLU A 89 13.89 -1.78 -14.49
C GLU A 89 14.06 -2.10 -13.00
N ALA A 90 14.08 -1.07 -12.14
CA ALA A 90 14.11 -1.26 -10.70
C ALA A 90 12.80 -1.86 -10.17
N LEU A 91 11.65 -1.41 -10.71
CA LEU A 91 10.34 -1.99 -10.40
C LEU A 91 10.21 -3.44 -10.87
N LYS A 92 10.68 -3.75 -12.09
CA LYS A 92 10.72 -5.12 -12.61
C LYS A 92 11.59 -6.01 -11.72
N ALA A 93 12.75 -5.54 -11.29
CA ALA A 93 13.61 -6.30 -10.38
C ALA A 93 12.91 -6.56 -9.04
N TYR A 94 12.31 -5.52 -8.45
CA TYR A 94 11.55 -5.63 -7.18
C TYR A 94 10.40 -6.64 -7.27
N PHE A 95 9.61 -6.55 -8.35
CA PHE A 95 8.45 -7.40 -8.56
C PHE A 95 8.77 -8.77 -9.17
N ASN A 96 10.03 -9.06 -9.52
CA ASN A 96 10.39 -10.32 -10.16
C ASN A 96 10.05 -11.52 -9.26
N PRO A 97 9.15 -12.45 -9.70
CA PRO A 97 8.82 -13.65 -8.93
C PRO A 97 9.99 -14.60 -8.70
N LYS A 98 11.12 -14.39 -9.38
CA LYS A 98 12.35 -15.17 -9.26
C LYS A 98 13.45 -14.43 -8.48
N SER A 99 13.17 -13.26 -7.91
CA SER A 99 14.12 -12.58 -7.03
C SER A 99 14.44 -13.47 -5.82
N LYS A 100 15.70 -13.42 -5.37
CA LYS A 100 16.10 -14.11 -4.13
C LYS A 100 15.48 -13.48 -2.88
N HIS A 101 15.00 -12.23 -2.99
CA HIS A 101 14.31 -11.50 -1.94
C HIS A 101 12.79 -11.46 -2.16
N GLU A 102 12.22 -12.33 -3.01
CA GLU A 102 10.80 -12.29 -3.39
C GLU A 102 9.86 -12.22 -2.19
N GLU A 103 10.04 -13.11 -1.21
CA GLU A 103 9.17 -13.13 -0.02
C GLU A 103 9.30 -11.85 0.81
N PHE A 104 10.51 -11.31 0.93
CA PHE A 104 10.76 -10.04 1.61
C PHE A 104 10.09 -8.88 0.88
N ASN A 105 10.24 -8.80 -0.45
CA ASN A 105 9.60 -7.78 -1.28
C ASN A 105 8.07 -7.90 -1.21
N MET A 106 7.50 -9.10 -1.20
CA MET A 106 6.04 -9.27 -1.11
C MET A 106 5.49 -8.93 0.28
N ASN A 107 6.26 -9.15 1.35
CA ASN A 107 5.91 -8.64 2.67
C ASN A 107 5.86 -7.10 2.70
N GLU A 108 6.87 -6.45 2.12
CA GLU A 108 6.87 -4.99 2.00
C GLU A 108 5.73 -4.48 1.12
N PHE A 109 5.45 -5.16 0.01
CA PHE A 109 4.36 -4.78 -0.89
C PHE A 109 2.98 -4.95 -0.25
N ALA A 110 2.75 -6.03 0.51
CA ALA A 110 1.54 -6.22 1.30
C ALA A 110 1.37 -5.10 2.36
N PHE A 111 2.46 -4.73 3.02
CA PHE A 111 2.48 -3.61 3.96
C PHE A 111 2.17 -2.26 3.26
N ALA A 112 2.77 -2.00 2.09
CA ALA A 112 2.50 -0.81 1.31
C ALA A 112 1.02 -0.71 0.91
N LEU A 113 0.43 -1.81 0.43
CA LEU A 113 -1.01 -1.88 0.11
C LEU A 113 -1.88 -1.56 1.33
N LYS A 114 -1.50 -2.06 2.50
CA LYS A 114 -2.18 -1.75 3.76
C LYS A 114 -2.14 -0.25 4.08
N VAL A 115 -0.98 0.39 3.92
CA VAL A 115 -0.82 1.84 4.16
C VAL A 115 -1.74 2.63 3.23
N GLU A 116 -1.77 2.31 1.95
CA GLU A 116 -2.63 3.02 0.99
C GLU A 116 -4.12 2.78 1.20
N LEU A 117 -4.51 1.62 1.74
CA LEU A 117 -5.89 1.37 2.16
C LEU A 117 -6.33 2.26 3.33
N GLU A 118 -5.40 2.85 4.09
CA GLU A 118 -5.78 3.79 5.16
C GLU A 118 -6.49 5.04 4.60
N HIS A 119 -6.19 5.44 3.37
CA HIS A 119 -6.92 6.49 2.68
C HIS A 119 -8.40 6.14 2.40
N GLY A 120 -8.75 4.85 2.43
CA GLY A 120 -10.11 4.36 2.32
C GLY A 120 -10.94 4.43 3.61
N LYS A 121 -10.30 4.62 4.78
CA LYS A 121 -10.96 4.65 6.11
C LYS A 121 -11.99 5.78 6.20
N LEU A 122 -11.63 6.95 5.71
CA LEU A 122 -12.59 8.03 5.49
C LEU A 122 -13.31 7.78 4.16
N LYS A 123 -14.48 7.14 4.22
CA LYS A 123 -15.32 6.85 3.06
C LYS A 123 -15.51 8.04 2.10
N ALA A 124 -15.62 9.26 2.62
CA ALA A 124 -15.77 10.46 1.80
C ALA A 124 -14.55 10.82 0.93
N ALA A 125 -13.37 10.28 1.25
CA ALA A 125 -12.11 10.50 0.53
C ALA A 125 -11.56 9.21 -0.10
N ASN A 126 -12.33 8.12 -0.12
CA ASN A 126 -11.91 6.85 -0.71
C ASN A 126 -11.97 6.90 -2.24
N VAL A 127 -10.91 7.41 -2.86
CA VAL A 127 -10.83 7.61 -4.31
C VAL A 127 -10.60 6.31 -5.10
N THR A 128 -10.07 5.26 -4.47
CA THR A 128 -9.85 3.96 -5.12
C THR A 128 -11.01 2.99 -4.92
N ASN A 129 -11.95 3.31 -4.02
CA ASN A 129 -12.98 2.41 -3.54
C ASN A 129 -12.42 1.05 -3.08
N ASN A 130 -11.22 1.07 -2.48
CA ASN A 130 -10.43 -0.11 -2.12
C ASN A 130 -10.07 -1.05 -3.29
N HIS A 131 -10.09 -0.59 -4.53
CA HIS A 131 -9.76 -1.45 -5.67
C HIS A 131 -8.29 -1.93 -5.56
N PRO A 132 -8.01 -3.25 -5.47
CA PRO A 132 -6.65 -3.75 -5.18
C PRO A 132 -5.58 -3.23 -6.14
N PHE A 133 -5.88 -3.24 -7.44
CA PHE A 133 -4.97 -2.73 -8.46
C PHE A 133 -4.75 -1.20 -8.37
N LEU A 134 -5.80 -0.39 -8.17
CA LEU A 134 -5.66 1.06 -8.07
C LEU A 134 -4.93 1.46 -6.79
N THR A 135 -5.20 0.79 -5.68
CA THR A 135 -4.41 0.92 -4.44
C THR A 135 -2.94 0.62 -4.72
N ALA A 136 -2.65 -0.44 -5.48
CA ALA A 136 -1.28 -0.73 -5.89
C ALA A 136 -0.66 0.34 -6.79
N MET A 137 -1.45 1.00 -7.66
CA MET A 137 -0.92 2.10 -8.48
C MET A 137 -0.45 3.28 -7.63
N ILE A 138 -1.09 3.56 -6.49
CA ILE A 138 -0.59 4.56 -5.53
C ILE A 138 0.74 4.09 -4.93
N VAL A 139 0.83 2.81 -4.56
CA VAL A 139 2.09 2.20 -4.13
C VAL A 139 3.19 2.37 -5.18
N LEU A 140 2.90 2.09 -6.45
CA LEU A 140 3.87 2.27 -7.52
C LEU A 140 4.32 3.73 -7.66
N ALA A 141 3.42 4.70 -7.55
CA ALA A 141 3.78 6.11 -7.63
C ALA A 141 4.92 6.46 -6.66
N HIS A 142 4.79 6.05 -5.39
CA HIS A 142 5.86 6.24 -4.41
C HIS A 142 7.12 5.40 -4.68
N MET A 143 6.94 4.17 -5.16
CA MET A 143 8.06 3.29 -5.48
C MET A 143 8.87 3.76 -6.70
N THR A 144 8.27 4.54 -7.61
CA THR A 144 9.02 5.18 -8.71
C THR A 144 10.00 6.23 -8.21
N GLU A 145 9.68 6.92 -7.11
CA GLU A 145 10.60 7.88 -6.47
C GLU A 145 11.67 7.15 -5.66
N THR A 146 11.27 6.16 -4.85
CA THR A 146 12.20 5.28 -4.12
C THR A 146 11.56 3.99 -3.65
N LEU A 147 12.24 2.86 -3.90
CA LEU A 147 11.81 1.54 -3.42
C LEU A 147 11.97 1.33 -1.91
N SER A 148 12.46 2.35 -1.19
CA SER A 148 12.56 2.38 0.28
C SER A 148 11.49 3.26 0.93
N TYR A 149 10.55 3.80 0.13
CA TYR A 149 9.58 4.81 0.55
C TYR A 149 8.83 4.42 1.82
N TYR A 150 8.18 3.25 1.83
CA TYR A 150 7.36 2.82 2.97
C TYR A 150 8.17 2.59 4.25
N LYS A 151 9.43 2.13 4.14
CA LYS A 151 10.32 2.01 5.30
C LYS A 151 10.71 3.38 5.87
N ARG A 152 10.91 4.37 5.00
CA ARG A 152 11.18 5.75 5.40
C ARG A 152 9.93 6.43 5.98
N LEU A 153 8.75 6.14 5.43
CA LEU A 153 7.47 6.61 5.93
C LEU A 153 7.24 6.19 7.39
N GLN A 154 7.46 4.90 7.71
CA GLN A 154 7.34 4.39 9.09
C GLN A 154 8.23 5.15 10.09
N ILE A 155 9.45 5.50 9.68
CA ILE A 155 10.38 6.29 10.50
C ILE A 155 9.82 7.70 10.72
N MET A 156 9.41 8.37 9.64
CA MET A 156 8.87 9.73 9.68
C MET A 156 7.62 9.81 10.57
N GLU A 157 6.72 8.83 10.46
CA GLU A 157 5.51 8.75 11.29
C GLU A 157 5.86 8.56 12.77
N ALA A 158 6.79 7.65 13.09
CA ALA A 158 7.23 7.43 14.47
C ALA A 158 7.92 8.67 15.07
N GLU A 159 8.74 9.39 14.28
CA GLU A 159 9.36 10.65 14.69
C GLU A 159 8.29 11.74 14.95
N GLY A 160 7.26 11.81 14.11
CA GLY A 160 6.10 12.69 14.31
C GLY A 160 5.28 12.34 15.57
N GLU A 161 5.04 11.06 15.83
CA GLU A 161 4.37 10.58 17.04
C GLU A 161 5.15 10.96 18.31
N ILE A 162 6.48 10.76 18.31
CA ILE A 162 7.36 11.16 19.42
C ILE A 162 7.22 12.65 19.70
N TYR A 163 7.29 13.48 18.66
CA TYR A 163 7.14 14.94 18.80
C TYR A 163 5.81 15.32 19.46
N GLU A 164 4.70 14.73 19.02
CA GLU A 164 3.39 15.01 19.61
C GLU A 164 3.23 14.48 21.04
N ILE A 165 3.86 13.36 21.39
CA ILE A 165 3.90 12.84 22.77
C ILE A 165 4.65 13.83 23.68
N LEU A 166 5.81 14.32 23.25
CA LEU A 166 6.60 15.30 24.01
C LEU A 166 5.81 16.60 24.26
N ARG A 167 5.14 17.13 23.22
CA ARG A 167 4.25 18.31 23.36
C ARG A 167 3.12 18.08 24.36
N LYS A 168 2.57 16.87 24.43
CA LYS A 168 1.53 16.52 25.41
C LYS A 168 2.08 16.39 26.82
N MET A 169 3.31 15.91 26.98
CA MET A 169 3.98 15.82 28.28
C MET A 169 4.24 17.20 28.89
N ASP A 170 4.68 18.16 28.08
CA ASP A 170 4.91 19.55 28.52
C ASP A 170 3.62 20.23 28.99
N LYS A 171 2.48 19.91 28.35
CA LYS A 171 1.17 20.49 28.66
C LYS A 171 0.40 19.77 29.77
N SER A 172 0.71 18.50 30.07
CA SER A 172 -0.12 17.66 30.94
C SER A 172 0.59 17.29 32.24
N GLY A 173 0.26 17.97 33.34
CA GLY A 173 0.81 17.68 34.68
C GLY A 173 0.36 16.34 35.28
N SER A 174 -0.85 15.85 34.95
CA SER A 174 -1.50 14.70 35.62
C SER A 174 -1.44 13.36 34.86
N GLN A 175 -0.98 13.34 33.60
CA GLN A 175 -0.93 12.12 32.76
C GLN A 175 0.51 11.68 32.40
N LYS A 176 1.52 12.10 33.17
CA LYS A 176 2.94 11.88 32.85
C LYS A 176 3.29 10.42 32.59
N GLU A 177 2.85 9.51 33.45
CA GLU A 177 3.19 8.08 33.32
C GLU A 177 2.67 7.46 32.01
N LYS A 178 1.45 7.81 31.59
CA LYS A 178 0.85 7.34 30.33
C LYS A 178 1.71 7.78 29.14
N TRP A 179 2.09 9.05 29.09
CA TRP A 179 2.87 9.59 27.98
C TRP A 179 4.32 9.10 27.99
N HIS A 180 4.94 8.89 29.16
CA HIS A 180 6.24 8.22 29.25
C HIS A 180 6.20 6.79 28.70
N LYS A 181 5.17 6.00 29.03
CA LYS A 181 5.01 4.65 28.48
C LYS A 181 4.81 4.67 26.96
N ALA A 182 4.03 5.62 26.46
CA ALA A 182 3.84 5.82 25.02
C ALA A 182 5.16 6.19 24.32
N LEU A 183 5.92 7.13 24.91
CA LEU A 183 7.22 7.57 24.38
C LEU A 183 8.19 6.40 24.25
N ILE A 184 8.41 5.63 25.32
CA ILE A 184 9.31 4.46 25.31
C ILE A 184 8.88 3.46 24.23
N LYS A 185 7.58 3.21 24.10
CA LYS A 185 7.04 2.31 23.08
C LYS A 185 7.35 2.82 21.66
N THR A 186 7.11 4.11 21.39
CA THR A 186 7.33 4.68 20.06
C THR A 186 8.82 4.81 19.74
N GLU A 187 9.67 5.15 20.71
CA GLU A 187 11.14 5.14 20.53
C GLU A 187 11.66 3.72 20.23
N THR A 188 11.11 2.70 20.88
CA THR A 188 11.47 1.30 20.61
C THR A 188 11.10 0.92 19.17
N LYS A 189 9.90 1.28 18.71
CA LYS A 189 9.47 1.09 17.33
C LYS A 189 10.36 1.84 16.33
N LEU A 190 10.74 3.08 16.63
CA LEU A 190 11.62 3.87 15.77
C LEU A 190 12.97 3.16 15.56
N ILE A 191 13.52 2.56 16.62
CA ILE A 191 14.76 1.78 16.53
C ILE A 191 14.56 0.54 15.66
N GLU A 192 13.42 -0.15 15.79
CA GLU A 192 13.05 -1.30 14.96
C GLU A 192 12.92 -0.90 13.49
N PHE A 193 12.16 0.14 13.17
CA PHE A 193 11.99 0.65 11.80
C PHE A 193 13.31 1.09 11.16
N LYS A 194 14.24 1.68 11.93
CA LYS A 194 15.59 2.00 11.44
C LYS A 194 16.39 0.75 11.08
N LYS A 195 16.22 -0.36 11.82
CA LYS A 195 16.84 -1.65 11.47
C LYS A 195 16.19 -2.27 10.25
N GLU A 196 14.86 -2.23 10.14
CA GLU A 196 14.16 -2.72 8.95
C GLU A 196 14.53 -1.93 7.69
N LEU A 197 14.70 -0.60 7.78
CA LEU A 197 15.22 0.20 6.68
C LEU A 197 16.64 -0.23 6.30
N ALA A 198 17.52 -0.47 7.27
CA ALA A 198 18.87 -0.96 6.99
C ALA A 198 18.84 -2.32 6.27
N GLU A 199 18.01 -3.26 6.74
CA GLU A 199 17.82 -4.56 6.09
C GLU A 199 17.28 -4.40 4.65
N ARG A 200 16.33 -3.49 4.44
CA ARG A 200 15.83 -3.18 3.09
C ARG A 200 16.96 -2.71 2.18
N LEU A 201 17.79 -1.77 2.65
CA LEU A 201 18.91 -1.24 1.88
C LEU A 201 19.96 -2.32 1.56
N ASP A 202 20.24 -3.23 2.49
CA ASP A 202 21.13 -4.38 2.26
C ASP A 202 20.54 -5.36 1.23
N LYS A 203 19.22 -5.52 1.19
CA LYS A 203 18.47 -6.35 0.23
C LYS A 203 18.07 -5.62 -1.05
N MET A 204 18.80 -4.57 -1.43
CA MET A 204 18.71 -3.95 -2.76
C MET A 204 19.75 -4.50 -3.75
N ASP A 205 20.49 -5.55 -3.37
CA ASP A 205 21.64 -6.03 -4.13
C ASP A 205 21.31 -6.74 -5.46
N ASP A 206 20.05 -7.11 -5.70
CA ASP A 206 19.53 -7.58 -6.99
C ASP A 206 18.66 -6.55 -7.72
N ILE A 207 18.62 -5.32 -7.23
CA ILE A 207 17.84 -4.22 -7.80
C ILE A 207 18.80 -3.20 -8.44
N PRO A 208 18.64 -2.86 -9.73
CA PRO A 208 19.45 -1.85 -10.37
C PRO A 208 19.20 -0.47 -9.74
N ALA A 209 20.20 0.42 -9.80
CA ALA A 209 20.02 1.80 -9.41
C ALA A 209 18.90 2.46 -10.23
N LEU A 210 18.19 3.41 -9.61
CA LEU A 210 17.17 4.20 -10.29
C LEU A 210 17.82 5.00 -11.43
N GLU A 211 17.15 5.04 -12.58
CA GLU A 211 17.56 5.82 -13.75
C GLU A 211 17.30 7.32 -13.52
N GLU A 212 16.19 7.63 -12.86
CA GLU A 212 15.78 8.98 -12.47
C GLU A 212 15.73 9.10 -10.94
N ILE A 213 16.24 10.21 -10.40
CA ILE A 213 16.29 10.48 -8.96
C ILE A 213 15.49 11.75 -8.66
N GLY A 214 14.47 11.61 -7.84
CA GLY A 214 13.58 12.72 -7.47
C GLY A 214 12.58 13.07 -8.56
N ASP A 215 11.84 14.16 -8.33
CA ASP A 215 10.92 14.80 -9.28
C ASP A 215 11.64 15.75 -10.24
#